data_AF-A0A5B1M7J8-F1
#
_entry.id   AF-A0A5B1M7J8-F1
#
_cell.length_a   1.000
_cell.length_b   1.000
_cell.length_c   1.000
_cell.angle_alpha   90.00
_cell.angle_beta   90.00
_cell.angle_gamma   90.00
#
_symmetry.space_group_name_H-M   'P 1'
#
loop_
_entity.id
_entity.type
_entity.pdbx_description
1 polymer ?
#
loop_
_entity_poly.entity_id
_entity_poly.type
_entity_poly.pdbx_seq_one_letter_code
_entity_poly.pdbx_strand_id
1 'polypeptide(L)'
;MRESRGRSSEMSLRLCSRAPRMMSWSATNVPFLIGGRACRDPSNKCSPWYGGRTSRHTVHHDLTGRRQRPFRGRLRRRGGVGHDGRVTLPVAAATDRLLHTVDHLPDDDWAADSGCTGWSRAHVIAHVALNAEGLGGAVRGLLDGVPTLMYASNERRDADIATLAAAPPAQVRDRLRTSAAMLDAALADLPTLPDDATFERTPGGVRLSAHVVPLLRLREVEIHHADLLAGYTHADWPTETAVRFLEQDAGRYDGTPVVARATDVGRTFAFGSADVDSPVVTGSASALAWWATGRDPGGLLTSSTGTLPRMEGR
;
A
#
# COMPACT_ATOMS: atom_id res chain seq x y z
N MET A 1 -55.96 4.80 -41.53
CA MET A 1 -56.31 3.48 -40.94
C MET A 1 -55.03 2.93 -40.36
N ARG A 2 -54.88 2.93 -39.03
CA ARG A 2 -55.32 1.85 -38.10
C ARG A 2 -54.66 0.52 -38.48
N GLU A 3 -54.06 -0.29 -37.63
CA GLU A 3 -53.82 -0.37 -36.18
C GLU A 3 -52.80 -1.53 -36.05
N SER A 4 -51.75 -1.43 -35.24
CA SER A 4 -51.66 -2.01 -33.90
C SER A 4 -51.84 -3.54 -33.79
N ARG A 5 -50.83 -4.20 -33.17
CA ARG A 5 -50.87 -5.26 -32.13
C ARG A 5 -49.46 -5.89 -32.11
N GLY A 6 -48.63 -5.77 -31.07
CA GLY A 6 -48.85 -6.04 -29.64
C GLY A 6 -48.09 -7.35 -29.34
N ARG A 7 -46.87 -7.32 -28.76
CA ARG A 7 -46.48 -7.29 -27.33
C ARG A 7 -46.67 -8.61 -26.54
N SER A 8 -45.69 -8.83 -25.66
CA SER A 8 -45.51 -9.84 -24.58
C SER A 8 -44.96 -11.21 -24.99
N SER A 9 -44.02 -11.85 -24.28
CA SER A 9 -43.27 -11.61 -23.02
C SER A 9 -42.04 -12.53 -23.06
N GLU A 10 -40.83 -12.17 -22.62
CA GLU A 10 -40.32 -12.32 -21.24
C GLU A 10 -38.95 -11.61 -21.18
N MET A 11 -38.79 -10.63 -20.28
CA MET A 11 -38.19 -10.78 -18.94
C MET A 11 -36.67 -10.99 -19.03
N SER A 12 -35.92 -9.90 -19.12
CA SER A 12 -35.19 -9.29 -17.99
C SER A 12 -34.03 -10.14 -17.50
N LEU A 13 -32.80 -9.68 -17.78
CA LEU A 13 -31.58 -9.78 -16.97
C LEU A 13 -30.37 -9.62 -17.92
N ARG A 14 -29.75 -8.43 -17.88
CA ARG A 14 -28.32 -8.14 -18.11
C ARG A 14 -28.13 -6.63 -18.32
N LEU A 15 -28.40 -5.86 -17.27
CA LEU A 15 -27.91 -4.50 -17.10
C LEU A 15 -27.17 -4.49 -15.77
N CYS A 16 -25.85 -4.65 -15.83
CA CYS A 16 -24.88 -4.21 -14.81
C CYS A 16 -23.48 -4.58 -15.30
N SER A 17 -23.04 -3.95 -16.39
CA SER A 17 -21.68 -4.08 -16.91
C SER A 17 -21.21 -2.72 -17.38
N ARG A 18 -20.95 -1.83 -16.41
CA ARG A 18 -20.10 -0.63 -16.51
C ARG A 18 -20.02 0.03 -15.12
N ALA A 19 -19.29 -0.62 -14.22
CA ALA A 19 -18.68 0.10 -13.11
C ALA A 19 -17.52 0.93 -13.69
N PRO A 20 -17.41 2.24 -13.39
CA PRO A 20 -16.34 3.07 -13.93
C PRO A 20 -14.99 2.57 -13.41
N ARG A 21 -14.00 2.54 -14.31
CA ARG A 21 -12.58 2.37 -13.98
C ARG A 21 -12.14 3.52 -13.07
N MET A 22 -12.36 3.39 -11.77
CA MET A 22 -11.63 4.18 -10.80
C MET A 22 -10.32 3.44 -10.53
N MET A 23 -9.23 4.12 -10.87
CA MET A 23 -7.87 3.65 -10.75
C MET A 23 -7.66 3.03 -9.35
N SER A 24 -7.35 1.74 -9.31
CA SER A 24 -6.71 1.11 -8.15
C SER A 24 -5.37 1.82 -7.96
N TRP A 25 -5.37 2.92 -7.22
CA TRP A 25 -4.15 3.61 -6.82
C TRP A 25 -3.44 2.76 -5.77
N SER A 26 -2.70 1.75 -6.23
CA SER A 26 -1.58 1.25 -5.42
C SER A 26 -0.63 2.43 -5.24
N ALA A 27 -0.19 2.66 -4.01
CA ALA A 27 0.83 3.67 -3.67
C ALA A 27 2.18 3.42 -4.38
N THR A 28 2.29 2.32 -5.12
CA THR A 28 3.43 1.91 -5.94
C THR A 28 3.29 2.32 -7.42
N ASN A 29 2.22 3.02 -7.85
CA ASN A 29 1.96 3.31 -9.27
C ASN A 29 2.28 4.79 -9.60
N VAL A 30 3.56 5.13 -9.73
CA VAL A 30 4.02 6.46 -10.18
C VAL A 30 5.35 6.31 -10.95
N PRO A 31 5.52 6.93 -12.14
CA PRO A 31 6.76 6.85 -12.91
C PRO A 31 7.93 7.60 -12.28
N PHE A 32 9.14 7.05 -12.45
CA PHE A 32 10.41 7.75 -12.26
C PHE A 32 11.16 7.68 -13.59
N LEU A 33 11.64 8.82 -14.09
CA LEU A 33 12.58 8.87 -15.20
C LEU A 33 14.00 8.81 -14.62
N ILE A 34 14.61 7.63 -14.59
CA ILE A 34 16.07 7.51 -14.44
C ILE A 34 16.65 7.49 -15.86
N GLY A 35 17.41 8.53 -16.22
CA GLY A 35 18.17 8.56 -17.46
C GLY A 35 19.26 7.48 -17.46
N GLY A 36 19.05 6.40 -18.20
CA GLY A 36 20.03 5.30 -18.34
C GLY A 36 19.83 4.56 -19.65
N ARG A 37 20.93 4.35 -20.39
CA ARG A 37 20.96 3.84 -21.77
C ARG A 37 20.44 2.39 -21.85
N ALA A 38 19.71 2.10 -22.92
CA ALA A 38 19.10 0.80 -23.18
C ALA A 38 20.16 -0.28 -23.52
N CYS A 39 20.11 -1.40 -22.80
CA CYS A 39 20.63 -2.68 -23.27
C CYS A 39 19.44 -3.58 -23.59
N ARG A 40 19.35 -4.04 -24.84
CA ARG A 40 18.35 -4.97 -25.33
C ARG A 40 18.87 -6.40 -25.20
N ASP A 41 18.17 -7.25 -24.47
CA ASP A 41 18.11 -8.69 -24.74
C ASP A 41 16.80 -9.29 -24.18
N PRO A 42 15.91 -9.89 -24.99
CA PRO A 42 14.69 -10.52 -24.51
C PRO A 42 14.84 -12.05 -24.50
N SER A 43 15.06 -12.64 -23.32
CA SER A 43 14.77 -14.07 -23.12
C SER A 43 14.38 -14.39 -21.66
N ASN A 44 13.15 -14.03 -21.26
CA ASN A 44 12.62 -14.42 -19.96
C ASN A 44 11.63 -15.57 -20.09
N LYS A 45 12.11 -16.79 -19.86
CA LYS A 45 11.25 -17.95 -19.62
C LYS A 45 10.71 -17.87 -18.19
N CYS A 46 9.43 -17.56 -18.05
CA CYS A 46 8.71 -17.67 -16.78
C CYS A 46 8.70 -19.13 -16.32
N SER A 47 9.29 -19.42 -15.17
CA SER A 47 9.13 -20.72 -14.49
C SER A 47 7.95 -20.63 -13.53
N PRO A 48 6.99 -21.59 -13.55
CA PRO A 48 5.92 -21.64 -12.58
C PRO A 48 6.42 -22.27 -11.28
N TRP A 49 6.47 -21.50 -10.20
CA TRP A 49 6.64 -22.03 -8.85
C TRP A 49 5.27 -22.50 -8.32
N TYR A 50 4.89 -23.72 -8.68
CA TYR A 50 3.89 -24.51 -7.97
C TYR A 50 4.34 -25.98 -7.89
N GLY A 51 4.42 -26.50 -6.67
CA GLY A 51 4.40 -27.94 -6.38
C GLY A 51 5.72 -28.54 -5.90
N GLY A 52 5.80 -28.87 -4.60
CA GLY A 52 6.96 -29.59 -4.08
C GLY A 52 6.97 -29.94 -2.60
N ARG A 53 6.03 -30.78 -2.17
CA ARG A 53 6.16 -31.78 -1.08
C ARG A 53 6.45 -31.28 0.35
N THR A 54 5.43 -31.38 1.20
CA THR A 54 5.50 -31.27 2.65
C THR A 54 6.23 -32.48 3.25
N SER A 55 7.29 -32.21 4.03
CA SER A 55 7.82 -33.19 4.98
C SER A 55 7.35 -32.79 6.38
N ARG A 56 6.63 -33.72 7.03
CA ARG A 56 6.04 -33.52 8.36
C ARG A 56 7.13 -33.51 9.41
N HIS A 57 7.30 -32.38 10.10
CA HIS A 57 7.91 -32.36 11.43
C HIS A 57 6.84 -31.96 12.44
N THR A 58 6.34 -32.98 13.14
CA THR A 58 5.46 -32.84 14.29
C THR A 58 6.28 -32.32 15.46
N VAL A 59 6.02 -31.09 15.90
CA VAL A 59 6.50 -30.59 17.20
C VAL A 59 5.29 -30.54 18.13
N HIS A 60 5.29 -31.41 19.13
CA HIS A 60 4.29 -31.42 20.19
C HIS A 60 4.50 -30.18 21.07
N HIS A 61 3.47 -29.34 21.20
CA HIS A 61 3.40 -28.32 22.26
C HIS A 61 2.39 -28.76 23.32
N ASP A 62 2.93 -28.95 24.52
CA ASP A 62 2.20 -29.23 25.75
C ASP A 62 1.47 -27.97 26.22
N LEU A 63 0.15 -28.08 26.40
CA LEU A 63 -0.75 -27.03 26.84
C LEU A 63 -1.07 -27.22 28.31
N THR A 64 -0.37 -26.52 29.19
CA THR A 64 -0.89 -26.26 30.55
C THR A 64 -0.81 -24.78 30.88
N GLY A 65 -1.99 -24.25 31.20
CA GLY A 65 -2.25 -22.82 31.24
C GLY A 65 -1.71 -22.10 32.48
N ARG A 66 -1.56 -20.78 32.33
CA ARG A 66 -1.60 -19.82 33.42
C ARG A 66 -2.31 -18.54 32.94
N ARG A 67 -3.44 -18.25 33.57
CA ARG A 67 -4.15 -16.97 33.48
C ARG A 67 -3.22 -15.84 33.93
N GLN A 68 -3.09 -14.77 33.14
CA GLN A 68 -2.50 -13.51 33.59
C GLN A 68 -3.39 -12.31 33.23
N ARG A 69 -3.43 -11.37 34.17
CA ARG A 69 -4.33 -10.21 34.31
C ARG A 69 -3.94 -9.04 33.38
N PRO A 70 -4.81 -8.02 33.17
CA PRO A 70 -4.67 -7.07 32.08
C PRO A 70 -3.52 -6.08 32.30
N PHE A 71 -2.76 -5.83 31.24
CA PHE A 71 -1.63 -4.91 31.24
C PHE A 71 -2.12 -3.47 30.99
N ARG A 72 -2.06 -2.62 32.02
CA ARG A 72 -2.06 -1.15 31.86
C ARG A 72 -0.61 -0.69 31.89
N GLY A 73 -0.09 -0.21 30.76
CA GLY A 73 1.24 0.37 30.69
C GLY A 73 1.37 1.31 29.50
N ARG A 74 1.40 2.62 29.77
CA ARG A 74 1.86 3.65 28.82
C ARG A 74 3.28 3.30 28.36
N LEU A 75 3.50 3.18 27.05
CA LEU A 75 4.83 3.35 26.47
C LEU A 75 4.81 4.50 25.47
N ARG A 76 5.31 5.65 25.91
CA ARG A 76 6.02 6.57 25.02
C ARG A 76 7.37 5.94 24.69
N ARG A 77 7.55 5.43 23.48
CA ARG A 77 8.88 5.17 22.91
C ARG A 77 9.12 6.21 21.82
N ARG A 78 10.03 7.15 22.11
CA ARG A 78 10.66 8.00 21.09
C ARG A 78 11.36 7.09 20.07
N GLY A 79 11.23 7.42 18.78
CA GLY A 79 11.97 6.75 17.71
C GLY A 79 13.46 6.73 18.01
N GLY A 80 14.04 5.54 17.99
CA GLY A 80 15.48 5.35 18.11
C GLY A 80 16.13 5.62 16.75
N VAL A 81 17.05 6.57 16.72
CA VAL A 81 17.97 6.78 15.60
C VAL A 81 18.95 5.60 15.59
N GLY A 82 19.04 4.88 14.47
CA GLY A 82 20.05 3.83 14.26
C GLY A 82 21.46 4.41 14.36
N HIS A 83 22.40 3.60 14.84
CA HIS A 83 23.79 3.99 15.15
C HIS A 83 24.63 4.44 13.92
N ASP A 84 24.06 4.41 12.72
CA ASP A 84 24.70 4.79 11.44
C ASP A 84 24.14 6.11 10.84
N GLY A 85 23.22 6.79 11.53
CA GLY A 85 22.57 7.99 11.00
C GLY A 85 21.61 7.74 9.83
N ARG A 86 21.40 6.47 9.43
CA ARG A 86 20.36 6.11 8.46
C ARG A 86 19.03 6.02 9.20
N VAL A 87 18.05 6.77 8.72
CA VAL A 87 16.68 6.70 9.26
C VAL A 87 16.09 5.33 8.87
N THR A 88 16.06 4.39 9.82
CA THR A 88 15.34 3.12 9.65
C THR A 88 13.85 3.40 9.59
N LEU A 89 13.22 3.07 8.46
CA LEU A 89 11.77 3.21 8.30
C LEU A 89 11.05 2.17 9.18
N PRO A 90 9.98 2.53 9.91
CA PRO A 90 9.32 1.65 10.88
C PRO A 90 8.39 0.59 10.24
N VAL A 91 8.84 -0.09 9.17
CA VAL A 91 8.05 -1.06 8.40
C VAL A 91 7.52 -2.19 9.28
N ALA A 92 8.39 -2.79 10.11
CA ALA A 92 8.01 -3.88 11.01
C ALA A 92 6.94 -3.43 12.01
N ALA A 93 7.15 -2.29 12.68
CA ALA A 93 6.19 -1.76 13.66
C ALA A 93 4.83 -1.40 13.03
N ALA A 94 4.80 -0.88 11.79
CA ALA A 94 3.57 -0.64 11.06
C ALA A 94 2.86 -1.96 10.69
N THR A 95 3.63 -2.95 10.23
CA THR A 95 3.14 -4.27 9.87
C THR A 95 2.55 -5.00 11.08
N ASP A 96 3.18 -4.92 12.25
CA ASP A 96 2.67 -5.51 13.49
C ASP A 96 1.31 -4.93 13.89
N ARG A 97 1.11 -3.61 13.76
CA ARG A 97 -0.19 -2.97 14.03
C ARG A 97 -1.27 -3.44 13.07
N LEU A 98 -0.93 -3.56 11.78
CA LEU A 98 -1.85 -4.09 10.76
C LEU A 98 -2.22 -5.55 11.06
N LEU A 99 -1.23 -6.41 11.31
CA LEU A 99 -1.44 -7.83 11.62
C LEU A 99 -2.32 -7.99 12.86
N HIS A 100 -2.05 -7.22 13.93
CA HIS A 100 -2.87 -7.21 15.12
C HIS A 100 -4.33 -6.86 14.80
N THR A 101 -4.56 -5.84 13.98
CA THR A 101 -5.92 -5.42 13.59
C THR A 101 -6.62 -6.50 12.77
N VAL A 102 -5.95 -7.09 11.79
CA VAL A 102 -6.50 -8.13 10.91
C VAL A 102 -6.79 -9.43 11.68
N ASP A 103 -5.97 -9.78 12.67
CA ASP A 103 -6.19 -10.95 13.54
C ASP A 103 -7.41 -10.78 14.44
N HIS A 104 -7.81 -9.55 14.77
CA HIS A 104 -8.99 -9.24 15.60
C HIS A 104 -10.21 -8.77 14.80
N LEU A 105 -10.11 -8.63 13.48
CA LEU A 105 -11.23 -8.27 12.61
C LEU A 105 -12.21 -9.46 12.54
N PRO A 106 -13.50 -9.32 12.93
CA PRO A 106 -14.48 -10.41 12.85
C PRO A 106 -14.64 -10.91 11.41
N ASP A 107 -14.84 -12.21 11.20
CA ASP A 107 -14.93 -12.77 9.85
C ASP A 107 -16.09 -12.18 9.02
N ASP A 108 -17.24 -11.89 9.66
CA ASP A 108 -18.40 -11.26 9.01
C ASP A 108 -18.10 -9.83 8.49
N ASP A 109 -17.09 -9.18 9.08
CA ASP A 109 -16.68 -7.82 8.75
C ASP A 109 -15.80 -7.75 7.49
N TRP A 110 -15.31 -8.88 6.98
CA TRP A 110 -14.40 -8.92 5.82
C TRP A 110 -15.09 -8.51 4.51
N ALA A 111 -16.39 -8.78 4.41
CA ALA A 111 -17.20 -8.42 3.25
C ALA A 111 -17.66 -6.96 3.27
N ALA A 112 -17.51 -6.26 4.40
CA ALA A 112 -17.88 -4.86 4.53
C ALA A 112 -17.03 -3.95 3.63
N ASP A 113 -17.59 -2.79 3.29
CA ASP A 113 -16.89 -1.77 2.52
C ASP A 113 -15.61 -1.31 3.22
N SER A 114 -14.60 -1.02 2.40
CA SER A 114 -13.35 -0.38 2.84
C SER A 114 -13.35 1.11 2.47
N GLY A 115 -12.30 1.82 2.87
CA GLY A 115 -12.01 3.18 2.41
C GLY A 115 -11.62 3.25 0.92
N CYS A 116 -11.35 2.11 0.28
CA CYS A 116 -11.10 2.02 -1.15
C CYS A 116 -12.40 1.75 -1.90
N THR A 117 -12.84 2.71 -2.74
CA THR A 117 -14.11 2.59 -3.47
C THR A 117 -14.20 1.30 -4.29
N GLY A 118 -15.24 0.51 -4.04
CA GLY A 118 -15.50 -0.76 -4.73
C GLY A 118 -14.70 -1.95 -4.20
N TRP A 119 -13.90 -1.77 -3.14
CA TRP A 119 -13.17 -2.84 -2.48
C TRP A 119 -13.75 -3.10 -1.09
N SER A 120 -13.94 -4.38 -0.77
CA SER A 120 -14.20 -4.79 0.61
C SER A 120 -12.91 -4.80 1.43
N ARG A 121 -13.02 -4.93 2.76
CA ARG A 121 -11.86 -5.13 3.62
C ARG A 121 -11.03 -6.35 3.19
N ALA A 122 -11.68 -7.43 2.75
CA ALA A 122 -10.98 -8.60 2.19
C ALA A 122 -10.09 -8.26 0.99
N HIS A 123 -10.55 -7.38 0.08
CA HIS A 123 -9.76 -6.93 -1.07
C HIS A 123 -8.54 -6.13 -0.64
N VAL A 124 -8.68 -5.24 0.35
CA VAL A 124 -7.57 -4.45 0.88
C VAL A 124 -6.52 -5.36 1.53
N ILE A 125 -6.95 -6.32 2.37
CA ILE A 125 -6.04 -7.25 3.05
C ILE A 125 -5.32 -8.15 2.02
N ALA A 126 -6.05 -8.66 1.03
CA ALA A 126 -5.49 -9.45 -0.07
C ALA A 126 -4.46 -8.65 -0.88
N HIS A 127 -4.77 -7.39 -1.21
CA HIS A 127 -3.82 -6.49 -1.88
C HIS A 127 -2.56 -6.26 -1.05
N VAL A 128 -2.68 -5.97 0.25
CA VAL A 128 -1.50 -5.75 1.10
C VAL A 128 -0.66 -7.04 1.24
N ALA A 129 -1.29 -8.21 1.26
CA ALA A 129 -0.58 -9.49 1.24
C ALA A 129 0.21 -9.68 -0.08
N LEU A 130 -0.44 -9.49 -1.23
CA LEU A 130 0.17 -9.66 -2.56
C LEU A 130 1.20 -8.56 -2.89
N ASN A 131 1.03 -7.36 -2.33
CA ASN A 131 2.03 -6.30 -2.39
C ASN A 131 3.33 -6.73 -1.69
N ALA A 132 3.24 -7.40 -0.53
CA ALA A 132 4.42 -7.90 0.16
C ALA A 132 5.12 -9.00 -0.66
N GLU A 133 4.34 -9.89 -1.29
CA GLU A 133 4.90 -10.93 -2.17
C GLU A 133 5.60 -10.34 -3.38
N GLY A 134 4.98 -9.37 -4.06
CA GLY A 134 5.58 -8.72 -5.22
C GLY A 134 6.88 -7.98 -4.87
N LEU A 135 6.87 -7.19 -3.78
CA LEU A 135 8.07 -6.47 -3.32
C LEU A 135 9.16 -7.45 -2.85
N GLY A 136 8.79 -8.46 -2.05
CA GLY A 136 9.73 -9.44 -1.51
C GLY A 136 10.34 -10.31 -2.61
N GLY A 137 9.54 -10.72 -3.59
CA GLY A 137 9.99 -11.45 -4.77
C GLY A 137 10.96 -10.63 -5.64
N ALA A 138 10.67 -9.34 -5.85
CA ALA A 138 11.57 -8.46 -6.59
C ALA A 138 12.94 -8.29 -5.90
N VAL A 139 12.95 -8.04 -4.57
CA VAL A 139 14.19 -7.92 -3.79
C VAL A 139 14.95 -9.25 -3.78
N ARG A 140 14.27 -10.36 -3.49
CA ARG A 140 14.90 -11.69 -3.47
C ARG A 140 15.48 -12.07 -4.84
N GLY A 141 14.75 -11.80 -5.93
CA GLY A 141 15.26 -12.04 -7.29
C GLY A 141 16.56 -11.28 -7.59
N LEU A 142 16.69 -10.04 -7.10
CA LEU A 142 17.95 -9.29 -7.22
C LEU A 142 19.08 -9.92 -6.40
N LEU A 143 18.80 -10.35 -5.17
CA LEU A 143 19.77 -11.02 -4.29
C LEU A 143 20.27 -12.34 -4.89
N ASP A 144 19.38 -13.08 -5.54
CA ASP A 144 19.67 -14.38 -6.15
C ASP A 144 20.30 -14.25 -7.56
N GLY A 145 20.44 -13.04 -8.09
CA GLY A 145 20.93 -12.80 -9.45
C GLY A 145 19.95 -13.20 -10.56
N VAL A 146 18.67 -13.38 -10.23
CA VAL A 146 17.57 -13.70 -11.16
C VAL A 146 16.49 -12.61 -11.05
N PRO A 147 16.68 -11.45 -11.71
CA PRO A 147 15.77 -10.32 -11.59
C PRO A 147 14.32 -10.70 -11.88
N THR A 148 13.44 -10.40 -10.93
CA THR A 148 12.03 -10.77 -10.94
C THR A 148 11.17 -9.52 -10.99
N LEU A 149 10.16 -9.52 -11.86
CA LEU A 149 9.15 -8.46 -11.93
C LEU A 149 8.29 -8.48 -10.66
N MET A 150 7.83 -7.32 -10.20
CA MET A 150 6.88 -7.28 -9.09
C MET A 150 5.55 -7.94 -9.46
N TYR A 151 5.05 -7.67 -10.67
CA TYR A 151 3.82 -8.23 -11.23
C TYR A 151 4.00 -8.58 -12.71
N ALA A 152 3.31 -9.63 -13.17
CA ALA A 152 3.29 -10.00 -14.58
C ALA A 152 2.53 -8.97 -15.46
N SER A 153 1.41 -8.45 -14.95
CA SER A 153 0.66 -7.33 -15.53
C SER A 153 -0.27 -6.72 -14.48
N ASN A 154 -0.88 -5.57 -14.78
CA ASN A 154 -1.89 -4.98 -13.89
C ASN A 154 -3.16 -5.84 -13.85
N GLU A 155 -3.59 -6.39 -14.99
CA GLU A 155 -4.76 -7.28 -15.08
C GLU A 155 -4.54 -8.54 -14.25
N ARG A 156 -3.33 -9.10 -14.27
CA ARG A 156 -3.00 -10.28 -13.49
C ARG A 156 -2.99 -9.96 -12.00
N ARG A 157 -2.38 -8.85 -11.60
CA ARG A 157 -2.42 -8.35 -10.23
C ARG A 157 -3.87 -8.22 -9.73
N ASP A 158 -4.73 -7.57 -10.50
CA ASP A 158 -6.12 -7.32 -10.10
C ASP A 158 -6.92 -8.63 -9.99
N ALA A 159 -6.68 -9.59 -10.89
CA ALA A 159 -7.28 -10.91 -10.83
C ALA A 159 -6.81 -11.74 -9.63
N ASP A 160 -5.52 -11.68 -9.30
CA ASP A 160 -4.95 -12.37 -8.14
C ASP A 160 -5.52 -11.77 -6.83
N ILE A 161 -5.69 -10.45 -6.76
CA ILE A 161 -6.35 -9.77 -5.63
C ILE A 161 -7.80 -10.25 -5.49
N ALA A 162 -8.58 -10.24 -6.56
CA ALA A 162 -9.97 -10.70 -6.54
C ALA A 162 -10.09 -12.16 -6.11
N THR A 163 -9.16 -13.01 -6.57
CA THR A 163 -9.10 -14.44 -6.20
C THR A 163 -8.80 -14.62 -4.73
N LEU A 164 -7.77 -13.95 -4.20
CA LEU A 164 -7.42 -14.05 -2.78
C LEU A 164 -8.47 -13.42 -1.87
N ALA A 165 -9.11 -12.31 -2.29
CA ALA A 165 -10.17 -11.67 -1.54
C ALA A 165 -11.42 -12.55 -1.39
N ALA A 166 -11.65 -13.49 -2.32
CA ALA A 166 -12.75 -14.45 -2.27
C ALA A 166 -12.43 -15.70 -1.41
N ALA A 167 -11.20 -15.85 -0.92
CA ALA A 167 -10.80 -16.96 -0.07
C ALA A 167 -11.35 -16.82 1.37
N PRO A 168 -11.43 -17.92 2.15
CA PRO A 168 -11.80 -17.83 3.56
C PRO A 168 -10.88 -16.88 4.34
N PRO A 169 -11.41 -16.06 5.28
CA PRO A 169 -10.61 -15.10 6.07
C PRO A 169 -9.33 -15.70 6.66
N ALA A 170 -9.40 -16.90 7.22
CA ALA A 170 -8.24 -17.60 7.77
C ALA A 170 -7.10 -17.79 6.76
N GLN A 171 -7.42 -18.09 5.49
CA GLN A 171 -6.42 -18.24 4.44
C GLN A 171 -5.77 -16.90 4.09
N VAL A 172 -6.55 -15.82 4.02
CA VAL A 172 -6.02 -14.49 3.71
C VAL A 172 -5.17 -13.95 4.88
N ARG A 173 -5.56 -14.20 6.14
CA ARG A 173 -4.73 -13.89 7.33
C ARG A 173 -3.38 -14.59 7.27
N ASP A 174 -3.39 -15.89 7.01
CA ASP A 174 -2.15 -16.68 6.90
C ASP A 174 -1.26 -16.18 5.76
N ARG A 175 -1.87 -15.85 4.62
CA ARG A 175 -1.17 -15.29 3.47
C ARG A 175 -0.51 -13.95 3.80
N LEU A 176 -1.23 -13.05 4.47
CA LEU A 176 -0.69 -11.76 4.91
C LEU A 176 0.48 -11.92 5.87
N ARG A 177 0.37 -12.80 6.88
CA ARG A 177 1.44 -13.05 7.87
C ARG A 177 2.68 -13.63 7.18
N THR A 178 2.47 -14.62 6.32
CA THR A 178 3.55 -15.29 5.59
C THR A 178 4.27 -14.32 4.66
N SER A 179 3.53 -13.55 3.87
CA SER A 179 4.15 -12.60 2.93
C SER A 179 4.84 -11.43 3.62
N ALA A 180 4.30 -10.96 4.75
CA ALA A 180 4.96 -9.98 5.61
C ALA A 180 6.31 -10.49 6.14
N ALA A 181 6.36 -11.72 6.67
CA ALA A 181 7.59 -12.32 7.16
C ALA A 181 8.63 -12.57 6.03
N MET A 182 8.17 -13.00 4.85
CA MET A 182 9.05 -13.16 3.69
C MET A 182 9.66 -11.85 3.22
N LEU A 183 8.87 -10.76 3.19
CA LEU A 183 9.38 -9.44 2.86
C LEU A 183 10.37 -8.94 3.91
N ASP A 184 10.06 -9.09 5.21
CA ASP A 184 10.97 -8.69 6.29
C ASP A 184 12.34 -9.37 6.16
N ALA A 185 12.35 -10.69 5.90
CA ALA A 185 13.57 -11.43 5.64
C ALA A 185 14.34 -10.93 4.40
N ALA A 186 13.64 -10.56 3.32
CA ALA A 186 14.29 -9.98 2.13
C ALA A 186 14.84 -8.57 2.41
N LEU A 187 14.17 -7.78 3.25
CA LEU A 187 14.61 -6.43 3.63
C LEU A 187 15.84 -6.44 4.52
N ALA A 188 16.03 -7.49 5.33
CA ALA A 188 17.24 -7.68 6.13
C ALA A 188 18.50 -7.80 5.26
N ASP A 189 18.37 -8.42 4.09
CA ASP A 189 19.46 -8.60 3.12
C ASP A 189 19.57 -7.42 2.13
N LEU A 190 18.60 -6.51 2.07
CA LEU A 190 18.58 -5.38 1.11
C LEU A 190 19.87 -4.55 1.09
N PRO A 191 20.54 -4.23 2.22
CA PRO A 191 21.79 -3.46 2.22
C PRO A 191 22.95 -4.13 1.48
N THR A 192 22.87 -5.42 1.14
CA THR A 192 23.91 -6.10 0.37
C THR A 192 23.76 -5.91 -1.15
N LEU A 193 22.63 -5.38 -1.62
CA LEU A 193 22.45 -5.05 -3.02
C LEU A 193 23.25 -3.80 -3.41
N PRO A 194 23.73 -3.71 -4.66
CA PRO A 194 24.31 -2.47 -5.19
C PRO A 194 23.37 -1.26 -5.03
N ASP A 195 23.94 -0.06 -4.88
CA ASP A 195 23.16 1.18 -4.72
C ASP A 195 22.26 1.47 -5.94
N ASP A 196 22.68 1.04 -7.13
CA ASP A 196 21.97 1.19 -8.41
C ASP A 196 21.07 -0.01 -8.75
N ALA A 197 20.87 -0.95 -7.82
CA ALA A 197 19.98 -2.08 -8.01
C ALA A 197 18.54 -1.59 -8.28
N THR A 198 17.97 -2.05 -9.40
CA THR A 198 16.62 -1.65 -9.84
C THR A 198 15.79 -2.85 -10.25
N PHE A 199 14.47 -2.74 -10.11
CA PHE A 199 13.49 -3.72 -10.58
C PHE A 199 12.34 -3.02 -11.32
N GLU A 200 11.63 -3.77 -12.16
CA GLU A 200 10.45 -3.29 -12.87
C GLU A 200 9.17 -3.77 -12.17
N ARG A 201 8.20 -2.87 -12.04
CA ARG A 201 6.90 -3.23 -11.45
C ARG A 201 6.10 -4.18 -12.36
N THR A 202 6.06 -3.87 -13.65
CA THR A 202 5.43 -4.65 -14.72
C THR A 202 6.35 -4.63 -15.94
N PRO A 203 6.25 -5.58 -16.88
CA PRO A 203 7.13 -5.62 -18.05
C PRO A 203 7.15 -4.29 -18.81
N GLY A 204 8.34 -3.72 -19.03
CA GLY A 204 8.50 -2.47 -19.79
C GLY A 204 7.98 -1.22 -19.07
N GLY A 205 7.67 -1.34 -17.79
CA GLY A 205 7.30 -0.22 -16.94
C GLY A 205 8.52 0.54 -16.41
N VAL A 206 8.25 1.46 -15.48
CA VAL A 206 9.28 2.22 -14.78
C VAL A 206 10.14 1.29 -13.92
N ARG A 207 11.45 1.57 -13.95
CA ARG A 207 12.42 0.97 -13.04
C ARG A 207 12.43 1.72 -11.72
N LEU A 208 12.28 0.97 -10.64
CA LEU A 208 12.32 1.46 -9.27
C LEU A 208 13.63 0.99 -8.63
N SER A 209 14.26 1.85 -7.84
CA SER A 209 15.39 1.45 -6.99
C SER A 209 14.92 0.40 -5.98
N ALA A 210 15.69 -0.67 -5.79
CA ALA A 210 15.43 -1.65 -4.73
C ALA A 210 15.43 -1.01 -3.33
N HIS A 211 16.26 0.02 -3.13
CA HIS A 211 16.39 0.72 -1.85
C HIS A 211 15.17 1.58 -1.48
N VAL A 212 14.21 1.75 -2.41
CA VAL A 212 12.92 2.42 -2.11
C VAL A 212 11.85 1.48 -1.55
N VAL A 213 12.08 0.16 -1.59
CA VAL A 213 11.09 -0.86 -1.19
C VAL A 213 10.60 -0.69 0.25
N PRO A 214 11.45 -0.42 1.27
CA PRO A 214 10.95 -0.18 2.63
C PRO A 214 9.95 0.98 2.71
N LEU A 215 10.19 2.05 1.95
CA LEU A 215 9.31 3.23 1.92
C LEU A 215 8.00 2.94 1.18
N LEU A 216 8.06 2.21 0.06
CA LEU A 216 6.87 1.74 -0.64
C LEU A 216 6.02 0.85 0.27
N ARG A 217 6.65 -0.10 0.97
CA ARG A 217 5.94 -1.00 1.88
C ARG A 217 5.30 -0.27 3.04
N LEU A 218 6.05 0.62 3.71
CA LEU A 218 5.52 1.40 4.83
C LEU A 218 4.26 2.17 4.41
N ARG A 219 4.29 2.77 3.21
CA ARG A 219 3.17 3.52 2.66
C ARG A 219 1.95 2.65 2.38
N GLU A 220 2.14 1.50 1.74
CA GLU A 220 1.06 0.55 1.48
C GLU A 220 0.43 0.06 2.79
N VAL A 221 1.23 -0.23 3.83
CA VAL A 221 0.71 -0.64 5.15
C VAL A 221 -0.05 0.48 5.85
N GLU A 222 0.55 1.67 6.01
CA GLU A 222 -0.03 2.76 6.80
C GLU A 222 -1.33 3.31 6.19
N ILE A 223 -1.40 3.42 4.86
CA ILE A 223 -2.60 3.87 4.15
C ILE A 223 -3.67 2.80 4.20
N HIS A 224 -3.34 1.57 3.83
CA HIS A 224 -4.36 0.54 3.71
C HIS A 224 -4.83 -0.03 5.04
N HIS A 225 -4.04 0.12 6.12
CA HIS A 225 -4.52 -0.10 7.47
C HIS A 225 -5.65 0.88 7.82
N ALA A 226 -5.51 2.16 7.46
CA ALA A 226 -6.59 3.14 7.62
C ALA A 226 -7.79 2.84 6.70
N ASP A 227 -7.54 2.38 5.47
CA ASP A 227 -8.61 1.97 4.55
C ASP A 227 -9.40 0.74 5.04
N LEU A 228 -8.92 -0.02 6.04
CA LEU A 228 -9.73 -1.09 6.64
C LEU A 228 -10.95 -0.56 7.42
N LEU A 229 -10.99 0.73 7.78
CA LEU A 229 -12.07 1.31 8.58
C LEU A 229 -12.34 0.48 9.85
N ALA A 230 -11.27 0.04 10.51
CA ALA A 230 -11.27 -0.87 11.66
C ALA A 230 -10.62 -0.22 12.90
N GLY A 231 -10.82 1.10 13.06
CA GLY A 231 -10.35 1.88 14.20
C GLY A 231 -8.95 2.48 14.06
N TYR A 232 -8.17 2.08 13.06
CA TYR A 232 -6.92 2.75 12.69
C TYR A 232 -7.15 3.83 11.65
N THR A 233 -6.47 4.97 11.78
CA THR A 233 -6.63 6.14 10.92
C THR A 233 -5.28 6.78 10.61
N HIS A 234 -5.25 7.76 9.69
CA HIS A 234 -4.04 8.55 9.47
C HIS A 234 -3.53 9.25 10.73
N ALA A 235 -4.39 9.52 11.72
CA ALA A 235 -4.00 10.19 12.97
C ALA A 235 -3.14 9.28 13.87
N ASP A 236 -3.14 7.98 13.61
CA ASP A 236 -2.33 6.99 14.32
C ASP A 236 -0.93 6.84 13.70
N TRP A 237 -0.66 7.49 12.57
CA TRP A 237 0.67 7.47 11.95
C TRP A 237 1.70 8.16 12.84
N PRO A 238 2.92 7.59 12.98
CA PRO A 238 4.04 8.32 13.56
C PRO A 238 4.27 9.64 12.81
N THR A 239 4.49 10.73 13.53
CA THR A 239 4.67 12.07 12.94
C THR A 239 5.80 12.08 11.90
N GLU A 240 6.92 11.42 12.19
CA GLU A 240 8.04 11.29 11.27
C GLU A 240 7.65 10.53 9.99
N THR A 241 6.80 9.50 10.08
CA THR A 241 6.28 8.78 8.90
C THR A 241 5.46 9.70 8.01
N ALA A 242 4.53 10.47 8.59
CA ALA A 242 3.72 11.43 7.83
C ALA A 242 4.57 12.49 7.13
N VAL A 243 5.60 12.99 7.82
CA VAL A 243 6.57 13.93 7.25
C VAL A 243 7.33 13.30 6.07
N ARG A 244 7.80 12.05 6.19
CA ARG A 244 8.48 11.36 5.07
C ARG A 244 7.57 11.16 3.87
N PHE A 245 6.27 10.91 4.07
CA PHE A 245 5.31 10.83 2.97
C PHE A 245 5.11 12.19 2.28
N LEU A 246 5.02 13.28 3.06
CA LEU A 246 4.94 14.63 2.50
C LEU A 246 6.18 15.00 1.69
N GLU A 247 7.39 14.71 2.18
CA GLU A 247 8.64 14.93 1.43
C GLU A 247 8.65 14.17 0.11
N GLN A 248 8.25 12.90 0.14
CA GLN A 248 8.19 12.04 -1.03
C GLN A 248 7.17 12.54 -2.05
N ASP A 249 5.98 12.95 -1.60
CA ASP A 249 4.90 13.40 -2.49
C ASP A 249 5.20 14.76 -3.08
N ALA A 250 5.64 15.71 -2.26
CA ALA A 250 6.04 17.03 -2.70
C ALA A 250 7.12 16.96 -3.79
N GLY A 251 8.14 16.11 -3.60
CA GLY A 251 9.23 15.94 -4.58
C GLY A 251 8.85 15.26 -5.89
N ARG A 252 7.64 14.70 -6.01
CA ARG A 252 7.15 14.00 -7.21
C ARG A 252 5.94 14.65 -7.85
N TYR A 253 5.34 15.61 -7.17
CA TYR A 253 4.11 16.24 -7.60
C TYR A 253 4.36 17.22 -8.74
N ASP A 254 3.69 17.01 -9.87
CA ASP A 254 3.77 17.85 -11.08
C ASP A 254 2.46 18.59 -11.39
N GLY A 255 1.47 18.49 -10.50
CA GLY A 255 0.17 19.15 -10.62
C GLY A 255 0.17 20.63 -10.23
N THR A 256 -1.03 21.16 -9.93
CA THR A 256 -1.23 22.57 -9.60
C THR A 256 -0.47 22.98 -8.33
N PRO A 257 0.37 24.03 -8.37
CA PRO A 257 1.19 24.41 -7.23
C PRO A 257 0.41 24.67 -5.95
N VAL A 258 0.90 24.12 -4.83
CA VAL A 258 0.29 24.29 -3.51
C VAL A 258 1.35 24.12 -2.41
N VAL A 259 1.20 24.86 -1.31
CA VAL A 259 2.06 24.73 -0.12
C VAL A 259 1.29 24.02 0.98
N ALA A 260 1.81 22.89 1.45
CA ALA A 260 1.32 22.21 2.65
C ALA A 260 2.08 22.73 3.88
N ARG A 261 1.37 23.27 4.88
CA ARG A 261 1.91 23.79 6.13
C ARG A 261 1.52 22.90 7.31
N ALA A 262 2.46 22.06 7.75
CA ALA A 262 2.28 21.15 8.88
C ALA A 262 2.57 21.87 10.21
N THR A 263 1.52 22.15 10.98
CA THR A 263 1.58 23.01 12.18
C THR A 263 2.17 22.31 13.39
N ASP A 264 1.96 21.00 13.50
CA ASP A 264 2.45 20.15 14.59
C ASP A 264 3.97 19.93 14.56
N VAL A 265 4.60 20.11 13.39
CA VAL A 265 6.06 20.01 13.20
C VAL A 265 6.73 21.32 12.78
N GLY A 266 5.95 22.38 12.54
CA GLY A 266 6.46 23.69 12.10
C GLY A 266 7.19 23.64 10.75
N ARG A 267 6.75 22.78 9.83
CA ARG A 267 7.37 22.58 8.51
C ARG A 267 6.41 22.89 7.36
N THR A 268 6.97 23.32 6.24
CA THR A 268 6.23 23.52 4.98
C THR A 268 6.79 22.64 3.88
N PHE A 269 5.92 22.15 3.00
CA PHE A 269 6.25 21.31 1.86
C PHE A 269 5.66 21.96 0.61
N ALA A 270 6.50 22.23 -0.38
CA ALA A 270 6.09 22.80 -1.66
C ALA A 270 5.76 21.68 -2.64
N PHE A 271 4.52 21.63 -3.11
CA PHE A 271 4.07 20.70 -4.15
C PHE A 271 4.06 21.45 -5.48
N GLY A 272 4.72 20.87 -6.49
CA GLY A 272 4.88 21.50 -7.81
C GLY A 272 5.75 22.75 -7.74
N SER A 273 5.64 23.62 -8.74
CA SER A 273 6.38 24.89 -8.80
C SER A 273 5.73 25.98 -7.93
N ALA A 274 5.55 25.70 -6.62
CA ALA A 274 4.90 26.63 -5.70
C ALA A 274 5.76 27.86 -5.40
N ASP A 275 5.09 29.01 -5.35
CA ASP A 275 5.64 30.33 -5.08
C ASP A 275 4.89 31.01 -3.92
N VAL A 276 5.13 32.31 -3.73
CA VAL A 276 4.53 33.10 -2.65
C VAL A 276 3.02 33.28 -2.78
N ASP A 277 2.48 33.19 -4.00
CA ASP A 277 1.06 33.40 -4.29
C ASP A 277 0.26 32.07 -4.33
N SER A 278 0.98 30.94 -4.23
CA SER A 278 0.39 29.62 -4.24
C SER A 278 -0.53 29.36 -3.03
N PRO A 279 -1.66 28.66 -3.20
CA PRO A 279 -2.55 28.30 -2.09
C PRO A 279 -1.80 27.59 -0.97
N VAL A 280 -2.18 27.88 0.28
CA VAL A 280 -1.61 27.25 1.47
C VAL A 280 -2.65 26.38 2.14
N VAL A 281 -2.37 25.07 2.23
CA VAL A 281 -3.19 24.11 2.97
C VAL A 281 -2.52 23.84 4.31
N THR A 282 -3.24 24.01 5.41
CA THR A 282 -2.70 23.98 6.77
C THR A 282 -3.39 22.91 7.62
N GLY A 283 -2.62 22.17 8.42
CA GLY A 283 -3.12 21.15 9.35
C GLY A 283 -1.99 20.35 10.00
N SER A 284 -2.29 19.20 10.58
CA SER A 284 -1.24 18.28 11.07
C SER A 284 -0.54 17.58 9.92
N ALA A 285 0.71 17.14 10.13
CA ALA A 285 1.48 16.40 9.13
C ALA A 285 0.72 15.17 8.61
N SER A 286 0.05 14.42 9.50
CA SER A 286 -0.74 13.25 9.11
C SER A 286 -1.93 13.57 8.23
N ALA A 287 -2.69 14.63 8.56
CA ALA A 287 -3.86 15.03 7.78
C ALA A 287 -3.46 15.57 6.40
N LEU A 288 -2.36 16.33 6.35
CA LEU A 288 -1.77 16.79 5.08
C LEU A 288 -1.25 15.63 4.25
N ALA A 289 -0.58 14.64 4.84
CA ALA A 289 -0.10 13.46 4.14
C ALA A 289 -1.27 12.62 3.59
N TRP A 290 -2.35 12.48 4.36
CA TRP A 290 -3.57 11.82 3.93
C TRP A 290 -4.25 12.54 2.76
N TRP A 291 -4.45 13.85 2.86
CA TRP A 291 -4.95 14.69 1.76
C TRP A 291 -4.04 14.64 0.53
N ALA A 292 -2.72 14.66 0.75
CA ALA A 292 -1.74 14.50 -0.30
C ALA A 292 -1.93 13.17 -1.03
N THR A 293 -2.55 12.13 -0.44
CA THR A 293 -2.93 10.86 -1.11
C THR A 293 -4.17 10.95 -2.01
N GLY A 294 -4.82 12.12 -2.09
CA GLY A 294 -6.06 12.35 -2.85
C GLY A 294 -7.32 11.97 -2.07
N ARG A 295 -7.18 11.63 -0.79
CA ARG A 295 -8.29 11.27 0.09
C ARG A 295 -8.80 12.49 0.85
N ASP A 296 -10.07 12.44 1.23
CA ASP A 296 -10.69 13.50 2.03
C ASP A 296 -10.12 13.49 3.45
N PRO A 297 -9.46 14.56 3.92
CA PRO A 297 -9.03 14.71 5.30
C PRO A 297 -10.17 15.12 6.25
N GLY A 298 -11.40 15.28 5.74
CA GLY A 298 -12.52 15.86 6.46
C GLY A 298 -12.24 17.32 6.83
N GLY A 299 -12.85 17.78 7.92
CA GLY A 299 -12.66 19.15 8.44
C GLY A 299 -11.30 19.41 9.11
N LEU A 300 -10.29 18.57 8.90
CA LEU A 300 -9.00 18.65 9.59
C LEU A 300 -8.00 19.62 8.94
N LEU A 301 -8.25 20.03 7.70
CA LEU A 301 -7.38 20.97 6.97
C LEU A 301 -8.11 22.27 6.67
N THR A 302 -7.35 23.36 6.62
CA THR A 302 -7.81 24.67 6.15
C THR A 302 -7.04 25.09 4.91
N SER A 303 -7.68 25.83 4.01
CA SER A 303 -7.05 26.39 2.80
C SER A 303 -7.09 27.91 2.85
N SER A 304 -5.99 28.57 2.45
CA SER A 304 -5.96 30.04 2.32
C SER A 304 -6.96 30.57 1.29
N THR A 305 -7.42 29.74 0.36
CA THR A 305 -8.43 30.09 -0.66
C THR A 305 -9.85 29.67 -0.25
N GLY A 306 -10.03 29.14 0.95
CA GLY A 306 -11.33 28.65 1.46
C GLY A 306 -11.79 27.31 0.90
N THR A 307 -11.17 26.81 -0.19
CA THR A 307 -11.45 25.49 -0.77
C THR A 307 -10.17 24.66 -0.83
N LEU A 308 -10.22 23.38 -0.43
CA LEU A 308 -9.07 22.48 -0.54
C LEU A 308 -8.81 22.13 -2.02
N PRO A 309 -7.57 22.33 -2.52
CA PRO A 309 -7.19 21.86 -3.85
C PRO A 309 -7.33 20.34 -3.94
N ARG A 310 -7.69 19.85 -5.13
CA ARG A 310 -7.64 18.42 -5.44
C ARG A 310 -6.21 18.03 -5.78
N MET A 311 -5.76 16.91 -5.22
CA MET A 311 -4.41 16.40 -5.47
C MET A 311 -4.40 15.51 -6.72
N GLU A 312 -4.32 16.17 -7.88
CA GLU A 312 -4.17 15.60 -9.23
C GLU A 312 -2.70 15.73 -9.71
N GLY A 313 -2.23 14.89 -10.65
CA GLY A 313 -0.85 14.97 -11.17
C GLY A 313 0.15 14.14 -10.36
N ARG A 314 0.04 12.81 -10.49
CA ARG A 314 0.89 11.83 -9.81
C ARG A 314 1.22 10.66 -10.72
#